data_AF-A0A5C6G9V0-F1
#
_entry.id   AF-A0A5C6G9V0-F1
#
_cell.length_a   1.000
_cell.length_b   1.000
_cell.length_c   1.000
_cell.angle_alpha   90.00
_cell.angle_beta   90.00
_cell.angle_gamma   90.00
#
_symmetry.space_group_name_H-M   'P 1'
#
loop_
_entity.id
_entity.type
_entity.pdbx_description
1 polymer ?
#
loop_
_entity_poly.entity_id
_entity_poly.type
_entity_poly.pdbx_seq_one_letter_code
_entity_poly.pdbx_strand_id
1 'polypeptide(L)'
;MSFDDDDNPTARAPSQGADEAPTAEDALDDGVPDYKLFSSTFNKKSVSGKIIRRGEKDFESHGTQAQDNTLEASRQALEEVLSYTRIHRPEAWIRAWYFPDWWTTQRPDCGRDDALLHERVVVVEHERGNWMRDIGRAVSGSKDQLGVGRLWLLPEEALYMIERGTMDIWWPDKPFGELLPKCVDNGPARNQFGPDDYDAGVPLSLEAAYSLMVGYEGERGKTTLPKFQVYSHLKRAGFHVIRAPTVLPGQNEPSSSQSLWQWLFSFVSSASRHQQEPPYGPIVSPGLYRAYRPVYHQLAILKRHKPSAQPKEYHPVHEPFRIHFHVWKPAGTPFSKKSPPPPDFRIAVADTADSELPTLEEIEALLESTPLDLPNPAWQGPGKLYQRLKHGHRNVLVAVVDRGLVNFMRFGEGAFGEEQLFERFDTRGATGKILVNKLVFEPRSKCWFLISTLCQATLRGGAT
;
A
#
# COMPACT_ATOMS: atom_id res chain seq x y z
N MET A 1 -40.56 11.54 -23.79
CA MET A 1 -40.15 12.39 -24.91
C MET A 1 -38.66 12.26 -25.06
N SER A 2 -38.26 11.74 -26.20
CA SER A 2 -36.92 11.50 -26.70
C SER A 2 -36.20 12.81 -27.06
N PHE A 3 -34.86 12.80 -26.96
CA PHE A 3 -33.95 13.45 -27.90
C PHE A 3 -32.66 12.63 -27.96
N ASP A 4 -32.58 11.81 -29.00
CA ASP A 4 -31.34 11.37 -29.64
C ASP A 4 -30.73 12.55 -30.41
N ASP A 5 -29.40 12.60 -30.50
CA ASP A 5 -28.63 12.78 -31.75
C ASP A 5 -27.14 13.01 -31.42
N ASP A 6 -26.30 12.04 -31.79
CA ASP A 6 -25.01 12.29 -32.42
C ASP A 6 -24.53 11.01 -33.13
N ASP A 7 -24.94 10.89 -34.40
CA ASP A 7 -24.44 9.95 -35.39
C ASP A 7 -22.97 10.27 -35.75
N ASN A 8 -22.08 9.28 -35.61
CA ASN A 8 -20.74 9.30 -36.21
C ASN A 8 -20.73 8.41 -37.48
N PRO A 9 -20.58 8.97 -38.70
CA PRO A 9 -20.88 8.28 -39.96
C PRO A 9 -19.69 7.47 -40.51
N THR A 10 -19.10 6.56 -39.72
CA THR A 10 -18.06 5.63 -40.23
C THR A 10 -18.14 4.18 -39.76
N ALA A 11 -19.22 3.76 -39.08
CA ALA A 11 -19.38 2.36 -38.68
C ALA A 11 -20.14 1.53 -39.75
N ARG A 12 -19.41 0.59 -40.35
CA ARG A 12 -19.90 -0.40 -41.32
C ARG A 12 -20.81 -1.43 -40.59
N ALA A 13 -22.00 -1.69 -41.12
CA ALA A 13 -22.98 -2.61 -40.53
C ALA A 13 -22.44 -4.06 -40.37
N PRO A 14 -22.70 -4.75 -39.24
CA PRO A 14 -22.47 -6.19 -39.14
C PRO A 14 -23.70 -6.98 -39.61
N SER A 15 -23.44 -7.90 -40.53
CA SER A 15 -24.34 -8.96 -40.98
C SER A 15 -24.67 -9.93 -39.85
N GLN A 16 -25.93 -10.37 -39.82
CA GLN A 16 -26.46 -11.43 -38.99
C GLN A 16 -25.65 -12.74 -39.12
N GLY A 17 -25.36 -13.39 -37.99
CA GLY A 17 -25.02 -14.80 -37.94
C GLY A 17 -23.85 -15.17 -37.01
N ALA A 18 -24.18 -15.96 -35.98
CA ALA A 18 -23.33 -16.85 -35.18
C ALA A 18 -22.55 -16.27 -33.98
N ASP A 19 -22.89 -16.84 -32.81
CA ASP A 19 -22.15 -16.96 -31.54
C ASP A 19 -21.63 -15.66 -30.89
N GLU A 20 -22.48 -15.05 -30.04
CA GLU A 20 -22.04 -14.08 -29.03
C GLU A 20 -21.23 -14.79 -27.93
N ALA A 21 -19.92 -14.54 -27.92
CA ALA A 21 -19.09 -14.69 -26.73
C ALA A 21 -19.37 -13.52 -25.77
N PRO A 22 -19.51 -13.74 -24.45
CA PRO A 22 -19.87 -12.67 -23.53
C PRO A 22 -18.72 -11.66 -23.38
N THR A 23 -19.07 -10.38 -23.34
CA THR A 23 -18.17 -9.25 -23.06
C THR A 23 -17.67 -9.29 -21.60
N ALA A 24 -16.47 -8.75 -21.39
CA ALA A 24 -15.73 -8.79 -20.11
C ALA A 24 -16.41 -8.05 -18.93
N GLU A 25 -17.56 -7.43 -19.15
CA GLU A 25 -18.37 -6.75 -18.13
C GLU A 25 -19.29 -7.70 -17.35
N ASP A 26 -19.69 -8.84 -17.92
CA ASP A 26 -20.46 -9.89 -17.23
C ASP A 26 -19.60 -10.78 -16.29
N ALA A 27 -18.27 -10.61 -16.32
CA ALA A 27 -17.34 -11.38 -15.49
C ALA A 27 -17.17 -10.83 -14.05
N LEU A 28 -17.84 -9.75 -13.70
CA LEU A 28 -17.75 -9.06 -12.41
C LEU A 28 -19.02 -9.19 -11.54
N ASP A 29 -20.04 -9.95 -11.98
CA ASP A 29 -21.21 -10.25 -11.14
C ASP A 29 -20.87 -11.35 -10.13
N ASP A 30 -20.63 -10.95 -8.87
CA ASP A 30 -20.34 -11.79 -7.69
C ASP A 30 -21.48 -12.79 -7.39
N GLY A 31 -21.60 -13.83 -8.21
CA GLY A 31 -22.50 -14.96 -8.01
C GLY A 31 -21.88 -16.11 -7.21
N VAL A 32 -22.67 -16.72 -6.32
CA VAL A 32 -22.24 -17.83 -5.43
C VAL A 32 -21.72 -19.06 -6.23
N PRO A 33 -20.56 -19.66 -5.87
CA PRO A 33 -20.01 -20.83 -6.55
C PRO A 33 -20.87 -22.10 -6.45
N ASP A 34 -20.87 -22.98 -7.46
CA ASP A 34 -21.53 -24.30 -7.40
C ASP A 34 -20.64 -25.36 -6.72
N TYR A 35 -21.01 -25.71 -5.48
CA TYR A 35 -20.27 -26.66 -4.63
C TYR A 35 -20.43 -28.13 -5.05
N LYS A 36 -21.46 -28.50 -5.82
CA LYS A 36 -21.67 -29.89 -6.28
C LYS A 36 -20.60 -30.32 -7.29
N LEU A 37 -20.17 -29.39 -8.13
CA LEU A 37 -19.07 -29.63 -9.06
C LEU A 37 -17.75 -29.80 -8.30
N PHE A 38 -17.51 -29.01 -7.25
CA PHE A 38 -16.35 -29.16 -6.37
C PHE A 38 -16.31 -30.52 -5.66
N SER A 39 -17.39 -30.97 -5.02
CA SER A 39 -17.43 -32.29 -4.34
C SER A 39 -17.12 -33.44 -5.30
N SER A 40 -17.60 -33.36 -6.54
CA SER A 40 -17.31 -34.36 -7.57
C SER A 40 -15.82 -34.45 -7.97
N THR A 41 -15.04 -33.38 -7.78
CA THR A 41 -13.59 -33.38 -8.08
C THR A 41 -12.76 -34.12 -7.04
N PHE A 42 -13.19 -34.14 -5.77
CA PHE A 42 -12.52 -34.89 -4.71
C PHE A 42 -12.67 -36.41 -4.89
N ASN A 43 -13.80 -36.84 -5.49
CA ASN A 43 -14.13 -38.25 -5.67
C ASN A 43 -13.52 -38.90 -6.93
N LYS A 44 -12.91 -38.13 -7.86
CA LYS A 44 -12.27 -38.67 -9.08
C LYS A 44 -10.74 -38.55 -9.04
N LYS A 45 -10.03 -39.68 -9.16
CA LYS A 45 -8.55 -39.81 -9.20
C LYS A 45 -7.82 -39.10 -10.36
N SER A 46 -8.50 -38.28 -11.17
CA SER A 46 -7.88 -37.53 -12.27
C SER A 46 -8.61 -36.21 -12.48
N VAL A 47 -7.95 -35.10 -12.14
CA VAL A 47 -8.49 -33.74 -12.17
C VAL A 47 -8.27 -33.15 -13.57
N SER A 48 -9.35 -32.97 -14.33
CA SER A 48 -9.36 -32.08 -15.50
C SER A 48 -9.86 -30.72 -15.05
N GLY A 49 -9.02 -29.69 -15.18
CA GLY A 49 -9.32 -28.30 -14.84
C GLY A 49 -10.32 -27.67 -15.81
N LYS A 50 -11.56 -28.15 -15.83
CA LYS A 50 -12.67 -27.46 -16.49
C LYS A 50 -13.27 -26.45 -15.52
N ILE A 51 -13.32 -25.21 -15.98
CA ILE A 51 -13.95 -24.08 -15.29
C ILE A 51 -15.41 -24.44 -14.97
N ILE A 52 -15.76 -24.25 -13.71
CA ILE A 52 -17.07 -24.52 -13.12
C ILE A 52 -18.08 -23.58 -13.77
N ARG A 53 -19.16 -24.13 -14.33
CA ARG A 53 -20.26 -23.33 -14.90
C ARG A 53 -21.27 -22.97 -13.81
N ARG A 54 -21.78 -21.74 -13.91
CA ARG A 54 -22.78 -21.11 -13.03
C ARG A 54 -24.07 -21.94 -12.99
N GLY A 55 -24.64 -22.10 -11.80
CA GLY A 55 -25.96 -22.73 -11.60
C GLY A 55 -27.09 -21.86 -12.15
N GLU A 56 -28.13 -22.51 -12.69
CA GLU A 56 -29.33 -21.89 -13.26
C GLU A 56 -30.19 -21.26 -12.14
N LYS A 57 -30.67 -20.03 -12.37
CA LYS A 57 -31.29 -19.17 -11.36
C LYS A 57 -32.79 -19.06 -11.59
N ASP A 58 -33.54 -20.11 -11.27
CA ASP A 58 -35.01 -20.11 -11.33
C ASP A 58 -35.62 -19.67 -10.00
N PHE A 59 -36.17 -18.45 -9.93
CA PHE A 59 -36.75 -17.86 -8.71
C PHE A 59 -38.28 -17.92 -8.62
N GLU A 60 -38.96 -18.60 -9.54
CA GLU A 60 -40.41 -18.76 -9.42
C GLU A 60 -40.72 -19.95 -8.51
N SER A 61 -41.49 -19.72 -7.44
CA SER A 61 -41.87 -20.77 -6.49
C SER A 61 -42.82 -21.76 -7.18
N HIS A 62 -42.30 -22.88 -7.67
CA HIS A 62 -43.12 -23.97 -8.16
C HIS A 62 -43.59 -24.83 -6.98
N GLY A 63 -44.83 -25.34 -7.02
CA GLY A 63 -45.45 -26.15 -5.95
C GLY A 63 -44.83 -27.54 -5.72
N THR A 64 -43.57 -27.74 -6.12
CA THR A 64 -42.80 -28.98 -6.01
C THR A 64 -41.59 -28.75 -5.10
N GLN A 65 -41.33 -29.64 -4.14
CA GLN A 65 -40.16 -29.61 -3.23
C GLN A 65 -38.79 -29.77 -3.93
N ALA A 66 -38.74 -29.71 -5.26
CA ALA A 66 -37.51 -29.85 -6.04
C ALA A 66 -36.50 -28.74 -5.75
N GLN A 67 -36.97 -27.52 -5.45
CA GLN A 67 -36.11 -26.38 -5.12
C GLN A 67 -35.45 -26.58 -3.74
N ASP A 68 -36.24 -26.91 -2.71
CA ASP A 68 -35.73 -27.19 -1.37
C ASP A 68 -34.74 -28.35 -1.36
N ASN A 69 -35.03 -29.42 -2.10
CA ASN A 69 -34.11 -30.55 -2.25
C ASN A 69 -32.81 -30.15 -2.97
N THR A 70 -32.89 -29.23 -3.94
CA THR A 70 -31.70 -28.74 -4.67
C THR A 70 -30.83 -27.87 -3.78
N LEU A 71 -31.44 -27.00 -2.95
CA LEU A 71 -30.77 -26.16 -1.95
C LEU A 71 -30.12 -27.02 -0.87
N GLU A 72 -30.84 -27.98 -0.31
CA GLU A 72 -30.32 -28.88 0.73
C GLU A 72 -29.17 -29.73 0.19
N ALA A 73 -29.27 -30.23 -1.04
CA ALA A 73 -28.17 -30.92 -1.71
C ALA A 73 -26.96 -29.99 -1.96
N SER A 74 -27.18 -28.68 -2.19
CA SER A 74 -26.08 -27.71 -2.31
C SER A 74 -25.40 -27.46 -0.96
N ARG A 75 -26.19 -27.40 0.13
CA ARG A 75 -25.72 -27.22 1.50
C ARG A 75 -24.89 -28.42 1.95
N GLN A 76 -25.37 -29.64 1.71
CA GLN A 76 -24.62 -30.87 2.00
C GLN A 76 -23.33 -30.97 1.20
N ALA A 77 -23.34 -30.59 -0.09
CA ALA A 77 -22.13 -30.56 -0.90
C ALA A 77 -21.10 -29.54 -0.37
N LEU A 78 -21.57 -28.39 0.12
CA LEU A 78 -20.71 -27.40 0.78
C LEU A 78 -20.12 -27.97 2.08
N GLU A 79 -20.93 -28.59 2.92
CA GLU A 79 -20.48 -29.23 4.17
C GLU A 79 -19.44 -30.34 3.90
N GLU A 80 -19.65 -31.17 2.88
CA GLU A 80 -18.70 -32.19 2.45
C GLU A 80 -17.36 -31.55 2.01
N VAL A 81 -17.41 -30.50 1.19
CA VAL A 81 -16.22 -29.78 0.73
C VAL A 81 -15.47 -29.10 1.88
N LEU A 82 -16.18 -28.53 2.86
CA LEU A 82 -15.57 -27.94 4.06
C LEU A 82 -15.01 -28.99 5.01
N SER A 83 -15.63 -30.17 5.08
CA SER A 83 -15.17 -31.27 5.93
C SER A 83 -13.89 -31.95 5.40
N TYR A 84 -13.56 -31.74 4.12
CA TYR A 84 -12.37 -32.33 3.52
C TYR A 84 -11.09 -31.77 4.17
N THR A 85 -10.37 -32.65 4.86
CA THR A 85 -9.08 -32.30 5.46
C THR A 85 -8.00 -32.31 4.37
N ARG A 86 -7.28 -31.19 4.26
CA ARG A 86 -6.10 -31.13 3.38
C ARG A 86 -4.97 -31.92 4.02
N ILE A 87 -4.45 -32.91 3.30
CA ILE A 87 -3.29 -33.70 3.71
C ILE A 87 -2.12 -33.34 2.79
N HIS A 88 -0.97 -33.03 3.39
CA HIS A 88 0.26 -32.81 2.65
C HIS A 88 0.74 -34.09 1.98
N ARG A 89 1.21 -34.00 0.73
CA ARG A 89 1.86 -35.15 0.09
C ARG A 89 3.14 -35.48 0.84
N PRO A 90 3.43 -36.77 1.11
CA PRO A 90 4.59 -37.18 1.90
C PRO A 90 5.94 -36.79 1.29
N GLU A 91 5.99 -36.48 0.00
CA GLU A 91 7.22 -36.04 -0.70
C GLU A 91 7.43 -34.51 -0.67
N ALA A 92 6.38 -33.75 -0.37
CA ALA A 92 6.34 -32.28 -0.49
C ALA A 92 5.90 -31.57 0.80
N TRP A 93 5.83 -32.29 1.93
CA TRP A 93 5.55 -31.68 3.22
C TRP A 93 6.70 -30.75 3.65
N ILE A 94 6.33 -29.65 4.30
CA ILE A 94 7.27 -28.67 4.85
C ILE A 94 6.86 -28.48 6.30
N ARG A 95 7.76 -28.84 7.22
CA ARG A 95 7.57 -28.62 8.65
C ARG A 95 8.34 -27.41 9.13
N ALA A 96 7.70 -26.66 10.01
CA ALA A 96 8.31 -25.59 10.75
C ALA A 96 7.99 -25.72 12.25
N TRP A 97 8.85 -25.15 13.08
CA TRP A 97 8.76 -25.23 14.53
C TRP A 97 8.51 -23.86 15.14
N TYR A 98 7.62 -23.78 16.12
CA TYR A 98 7.32 -22.55 16.84
C TYR A 98 8.23 -22.37 18.06
N PHE A 99 9.07 -21.33 18.03
CA PHE A 99 10.01 -20.96 19.08
C PHE A 99 9.96 -19.44 19.34
N PRO A 100 9.02 -18.95 20.16
CA PRO A 100 8.79 -17.51 20.33
C PRO A 100 9.94 -16.77 21.03
N ASP A 101 10.62 -17.42 21.96
CA ASP A 101 11.63 -16.77 22.82
C ASP A 101 13.08 -17.05 22.44
N TRP A 102 13.32 -17.75 21.32
CA TRP A 102 14.67 -18.20 20.94
C TRP A 102 15.70 -17.07 20.85
N TRP A 103 15.36 -16.00 20.12
CA TRP A 103 16.25 -14.85 19.89
C TRP A 103 16.38 -13.91 21.09
N THR A 104 15.56 -14.10 22.14
CA THR A 104 15.71 -13.34 23.39
C THR A 104 16.89 -13.86 24.21
N THR A 105 17.09 -15.18 24.21
CA THR A 105 18.15 -15.85 24.95
C THR A 105 19.44 -15.94 24.13
N GLN A 106 19.31 -16.18 22.82
CA GLN A 106 20.45 -16.38 21.92
C GLN A 106 20.57 -15.22 20.96
N ARG A 107 21.30 -14.16 21.33
CA ARG A 107 21.64 -13.09 20.39
C ARG A 107 22.80 -13.51 19.49
N PRO A 108 22.74 -13.26 18.18
CA PRO A 108 23.85 -13.58 17.30
C PRO A 108 24.99 -12.58 17.46
N ASP A 109 26.23 -13.08 17.46
CA ASP A 109 27.45 -12.29 17.71
C ASP A 109 27.81 -11.30 16.57
N CYS A 110 27.02 -11.24 15.49
CA CYS A 110 27.34 -10.44 14.30
C CYS A 110 26.75 -9.02 14.34
N GLY A 111 27.55 -8.02 13.98
CA GLY A 111 27.18 -6.60 13.96
C GLY A 111 26.21 -6.16 12.85
N ARG A 112 25.43 -7.07 12.25
CA ARG A 112 24.31 -6.72 11.36
C ARG A 112 23.01 -7.05 12.07
N ASP A 113 22.55 -6.13 12.89
CA ASP A 113 21.29 -6.28 13.63
C ASP A 113 20.12 -6.33 12.64
N ASP A 114 19.51 -7.51 12.50
CA ASP A 114 18.17 -7.59 11.93
C ASP A 114 17.21 -6.98 12.96
N ALA A 115 16.71 -5.77 12.68
CA ALA A 115 15.81 -5.05 13.58
C ALA A 115 14.58 -5.87 13.99
N LEU A 116 14.15 -6.81 13.13
CA LEU A 116 12.98 -7.66 13.36
C LEU A 116 13.34 -9.05 13.89
N LEU A 117 14.60 -9.31 14.28
CA LEU A 117 15.06 -10.64 14.70
C LEU A 117 14.21 -11.22 15.85
N HIS A 118 13.93 -10.39 16.86
CA HIS A 118 13.17 -10.79 18.04
C HIS A 118 11.67 -11.01 17.77
N GLU A 119 11.18 -10.58 16.61
CA GLU A 119 9.80 -10.81 16.18
C GLU A 119 9.66 -12.11 15.37
N ARG A 120 10.76 -12.74 14.97
CA ARG A 120 10.74 -14.01 14.25
C ARG A 120 10.57 -15.17 15.21
N VAL A 121 9.47 -15.88 15.08
CA VAL A 121 9.02 -16.91 16.04
C VAL A 121 8.95 -18.31 15.46
N VAL A 122 9.01 -18.46 14.14
CA VAL A 122 8.91 -19.78 13.48
C VAL A 122 10.17 -20.06 12.69
N VAL A 123 10.73 -21.25 12.84
CA VAL A 123 11.89 -21.71 12.07
C VAL A 123 11.49 -22.84 11.13
N VAL A 124 11.93 -22.78 9.88
CA VAL A 124 11.62 -23.80 8.88
C VAL A 124 12.70 -24.88 8.88
N GLU A 125 12.28 -26.15 8.94
CA GLU A 125 13.20 -27.29 8.92
C GLU A 125 13.74 -27.57 7.52
N HIS A 126 12.87 -27.41 6.52
CA HIS A 126 13.17 -27.68 5.13
C HIS A 126 12.85 -26.49 4.24
N GLU A 127 13.91 -25.87 3.72
CA GLU A 127 13.80 -24.82 2.72
C GLU A 127 13.48 -25.43 1.35
N ARG A 128 12.21 -25.74 1.09
CA ARG A 128 11.72 -26.18 -0.22
C ARG A 128 10.62 -25.28 -0.77
N GLY A 129 10.75 -24.87 -2.03
CA GLY A 129 9.70 -24.18 -2.78
C GLY A 129 10.01 -22.73 -3.18
N ASN A 130 9.21 -22.21 -4.12
CA ASN A 130 9.42 -20.90 -4.74
C ASN A 130 8.76 -19.73 -3.97
N TRP A 131 8.22 -19.99 -2.77
CA TRP A 131 7.54 -19.00 -1.92
C TRP A 131 8.53 -18.15 -1.10
N MET A 132 9.78 -18.59 -0.97
CA MET A 132 10.83 -17.88 -0.23
C MET A 132 11.34 -16.61 -0.91
N ARG A 133 10.71 -16.13 -1.99
CA ARG A 133 11.15 -14.92 -2.70
C ARG A 133 11.01 -13.68 -1.84
N ASP A 134 9.98 -13.61 -1.01
CA ASP A 134 9.71 -12.48 -0.11
C ASP A 134 9.29 -12.92 1.30
N ILE A 135 9.06 -14.22 1.51
CA ILE A 135 8.74 -14.80 2.83
C ILE A 135 10.01 -15.30 3.52
N GLY A 136 10.14 -14.95 4.80
CA GLY A 136 11.16 -15.46 5.71
C GLY A 136 12.54 -14.89 5.47
N ARG A 137 13.40 -14.96 6.49
CA ARG A 137 14.79 -14.51 6.40
C ARG A 137 15.73 -15.49 7.07
N ALA A 138 16.81 -15.83 6.38
CA ALA A 138 17.90 -16.57 6.99
C ALA A 138 18.71 -15.62 7.88
N VAL A 139 18.84 -15.98 9.15
CA VAL A 139 19.60 -15.18 10.13
C VAL A 139 21.09 -15.39 9.86
N SER A 140 21.82 -14.29 9.69
CA SER A 140 23.27 -14.30 9.54
C SER A 140 23.93 -14.34 10.92
N GLY A 141 25.08 -14.98 11.06
CA GLY A 141 25.77 -15.13 12.34
C GLY A 141 26.93 -16.10 12.28
N SER A 142 27.51 -16.42 13.44
CA SER A 142 28.52 -17.48 13.55
C SER A 142 27.90 -18.84 13.19
N LYS A 143 28.59 -19.63 12.35
CA LYS A 143 28.13 -20.96 11.92
C LYS A 143 27.97 -21.94 13.08
N ASP A 144 28.64 -21.67 14.21
CA ASP A 144 28.59 -22.52 15.39
C ASP A 144 27.31 -22.33 16.22
N GLN A 145 26.58 -21.24 16.01
CA GLN A 145 25.36 -20.94 16.75
C GLN A 145 24.14 -21.64 16.15
N LEU A 146 23.31 -22.23 17.01
CA LEU A 146 22.08 -22.91 16.59
C LEU A 146 21.07 -21.90 16.04
N GLY A 147 20.37 -22.28 14.98
CA GLY A 147 19.35 -21.45 14.32
C GLY A 147 19.89 -20.41 13.34
N VAL A 148 21.20 -20.11 13.36
CA VAL A 148 21.87 -19.30 12.32
C VAL A 148 21.92 -20.08 11.01
N GLY A 149 21.72 -19.37 9.89
CA GLY A 149 21.70 -19.98 8.56
C GLY A 149 20.41 -20.73 8.22
N ARG A 150 19.46 -20.82 9.15
CA ARG A 150 18.10 -21.36 8.90
C ARG A 150 17.11 -20.25 8.57
N LEU A 151 16.08 -20.57 7.79
CA LEU A 151 14.99 -19.65 7.48
C LEU A 151 14.04 -19.45 8.67
N TRP A 152 13.91 -18.20 9.10
CA TRP A 152 12.98 -17.78 10.16
C TRP A 152 11.86 -16.90 9.61
N LEU A 153 10.63 -17.18 10.04
CA LEU A 153 9.40 -16.51 9.63
C LEU A 153 8.89 -15.58 10.75
N LEU A 154 8.31 -14.45 10.33
CA LEU A 154 7.49 -13.59 11.15
C LEU A 154 6.10 -14.24 11.39
N PRO A 155 5.36 -13.83 12.43
CA PRO A 155 4.03 -14.38 12.72
C PRO A 155 3.06 -14.26 11.55
N GLU A 156 3.00 -13.10 10.87
CA GLU A 156 2.12 -12.91 9.70
C GLU A 156 2.52 -13.80 8.50
N GLU A 157 3.82 -14.04 8.31
CA GLU A 157 4.34 -14.92 7.27
C GLU A 157 3.99 -16.39 7.56
N ALA A 158 4.14 -16.81 8.81
CA ALA A 158 3.84 -18.15 9.29
C ALA A 158 2.34 -18.45 9.18
N LEU A 159 1.48 -17.56 9.68
CA LEU A 159 0.02 -17.69 9.59
C LEU A 159 -0.42 -17.81 8.13
N TYR A 160 0.12 -16.99 7.23
CA TYR A 160 -0.23 -17.04 5.81
C TYR A 160 0.14 -18.38 5.15
N MET A 161 1.27 -18.97 5.54
CA MET A 161 1.72 -20.26 5.02
C MET A 161 0.88 -21.43 5.53
N ILE A 162 0.39 -21.37 6.78
CA ILE A 162 -0.58 -22.33 7.34
C ILE A 162 -1.92 -22.18 6.63
N GLU A 163 -2.47 -20.96 6.51
CA GLU A 163 -3.77 -20.73 5.85
C GLU A 163 -3.81 -21.23 4.41
N ARG A 164 -2.70 -21.07 3.69
CA ARG A 164 -2.57 -21.59 2.33
C ARG A 164 -2.54 -23.12 2.30
N GLY A 165 -2.18 -23.77 3.41
CA GLY A 165 -1.94 -25.21 3.49
C GLY A 165 -0.66 -25.60 2.75
N THR A 166 0.39 -24.80 2.87
CA THR A 166 1.71 -25.09 2.26
C THR A 166 2.74 -25.59 3.25
N MET A 167 2.54 -25.37 4.54
CA MET A 167 3.48 -25.71 5.60
C MET A 167 2.72 -26.04 6.87
N ASP A 168 3.19 -27.06 7.59
CA ASP A 168 2.70 -27.44 8.90
C ASP A 168 3.61 -26.85 9.97
N ILE A 169 3.01 -26.21 10.98
CA ILE A 169 3.76 -25.65 12.12
C ILE A 169 3.51 -26.52 13.34
N TRP A 170 4.59 -26.85 14.03
CA TRP A 170 4.58 -27.77 15.16
C TRP A 170 5.03 -27.06 16.44
N TRP A 171 4.37 -27.40 17.54
CA TRP A 171 4.83 -27.11 18.89
C TRP A 171 5.92 -28.12 19.28
N PRO A 172 7.12 -27.68 19.69
CA PRO A 172 8.23 -28.58 20.00
C PRO A 172 8.13 -29.17 21.41
N ASP A 173 8.27 -30.49 21.54
CA ASP A 173 8.42 -31.17 22.84
C ASP A 173 9.90 -31.43 23.19
N LYS A 174 10.78 -31.36 22.19
CA LYS A 174 12.23 -31.54 22.31
C LYS A 174 12.97 -30.20 22.21
N PRO A 175 14.17 -30.09 22.80
CA PRO A 175 14.96 -28.87 22.70
C PRO A 175 15.41 -28.62 21.26
N PHE A 176 15.60 -27.34 20.91
CA PHE A 176 15.96 -26.88 19.57
C PHE A 176 17.11 -27.66 18.92
N GLY A 177 18.17 -27.98 19.69
CA GLY A 177 19.35 -28.67 19.16
C GLY A 177 19.11 -30.12 18.73
N GLU A 178 18.12 -30.80 19.31
CA GLU A 178 17.74 -32.17 18.93
C GLU A 178 16.85 -32.16 17.69
N LEU A 179 15.91 -31.21 17.62
CA LEU A 179 15.00 -31.06 16.48
C LEU A 179 15.73 -30.53 15.24
N LEU A 180 16.64 -29.58 15.44
CA LEU A 180 17.35 -28.87 14.39
C LEU A 180 18.86 -28.87 14.66
N PRO A 181 19.55 -30.02 14.48
CA PRO A 181 20.98 -30.14 14.73
C PRO A 181 21.79 -29.21 13.83
N LYS A 182 23.05 -28.94 14.20
CA LYS A 182 23.95 -28.11 13.40
C LYS A 182 24.11 -28.70 11.99
N CYS A 183 24.12 -27.83 10.99
CA CYS A 183 24.46 -28.25 9.63
C CYS A 183 25.96 -28.57 9.60
N VAL A 184 26.33 -29.85 9.61
CA VAL A 184 27.72 -30.28 9.46
C VAL A 184 28.03 -30.42 7.97
N ASP A 185 29.26 -30.11 7.55
CA ASP A 185 29.69 -29.96 6.14
C ASP A 185 29.46 -31.18 5.19
N ASN A 186 28.94 -32.31 5.69
CA ASN A 186 28.68 -33.54 4.91
C ASN A 186 27.18 -33.83 4.68
N GLY A 187 26.48 -32.89 4.05
CA GLY A 187 25.10 -33.04 3.59
C GLY A 187 24.06 -32.59 4.62
N PRO A 188 22.79 -32.38 4.20
CA PRO A 188 21.74 -31.98 5.12
C PRO A 188 21.63 -33.06 6.21
N ALA A 189 21.62 -32.65 7.49
CA ALA A 189 21.29 -33.55 8.57
C ALA A 189 19.99 -34.26 8.18
N ARG A 190 20.06 -35.56 7.87
CA ARG A 190 18.88 -36.35 7.57
C ARG A 190 17.95 -36.17 8.76
N ASN A 191 16.73 -35.69 8.52
CA ASN A 191 15.73 -35.59 9.57
C ASN A 191 15.65 -36.95 10.26
N GLN A 192 15.88 -36.96 11.56
CA GLN A 192 15.65 -38.15 12.36
C GLN A 192 14.15 -38.42 12.47
N PHE A 193 13.34 -37.36 12.37
CA PHE A 193 11.90 -37.39 12.58
C PHE A 193 11.14 -37.39 11.27
N GLY A 194 10.23 -38.36 11.11
CA GLY A 194 9.31 -38.46 9.97
C GLY A 194 8.23 -37.37 9.95
N PRO A 195 7.31 -37.42 8.95
CA PRO A 195 6.18 -36.50 8.86
C PRO A 195 5.22 -36.60 10.05
N ASP A 196 5.00 -37.83 10.55
CA ASP A 196 4.02 -38.15 11.61
C ASP A 196 4.72 -38.51 12.93
N ASP A 197 5.83 -37.84 13.24
CA ASP A 197 6.62 -38.14 14.43
C ASP A 197 6.16 -37.27 15.63
N TYR A 198 5.10 -37.72 16.27
CA TYR A 198 4.49 -37.06 17.43
C TYR A 198 5.40 -37.10 18.69
N ASP A 199 6.48 -37.89 18.68
CA ASP A 199 7.47 -37.86 19.76
C ASP A 199 8.37 -36.62 19.68
N ALA A 200 8.38 -35.92 18.54
CA ALA A 200 9.13 -34.67 18.36
C ALA A 200 8.32 -33.44 18.79
N GLY A 201 7.00 -33.52 18.76
CA GLY A 201 6.09 -32.42 19.10
C GLY A 201 4.68 -32.64 18.57
N VAL A 202 3.85 -31.59 18.67
CA VAL A 202 2.43 -31.64 18.29
C VAL A 202 2.15 -30.65 17.15
N PRO A 203 1.49 -31.06 16.06
CA PRO A 203 1.09 -30.13 15.00
C PRO A 203 0.05 -29.13 15.53
N LEU A 204 0.24 -27.84 15.22
CA LEU A 204 -0.70 -26.80 15.58
C LEU A 204 -1.91 -26.84 14.65
N SER A 205 -3.11 -26.78 15.22
CA SER A 205 -4.31 -26.44 14.45
C SER A 205 -4.24 -25.00 13.97
N LEU A 206 -5.02 -24.66 12.94
CA LEU A 206 -5.12 -23.27 12.46
C LEU A 206 -5.55 -22.33 13.60
N GLU A 207 -6.55 -22.75 14.39
CA GLU A 207 -7.04 -22.00 15.55
C GLU A 207 -5.95 -21.80 16.62
N ALA A 208 -5.16 -22.84 16.89
CA ALA A 208 -4.05 -22.75 17.83
C ALA A 208 -2.98 -21.77 17.31
N ALA A 209 -2.62 -21.84 16.03
CA ALA A 209 -1.67 -20.91 15.43
C ALA A 209 -2.16 -19.45 15.51
N TYR A 210 -3.44 -19.21 15.24
CA TYR A 210 -4.07 -17.90 15.42
C TYR A 210 -3.98 -17.43 16.87
N SER A 211 -4.28 -18.29 17.84
CA SER A 211 -4.21 -17.92 19.27
C SER A 211 -2.78 -17.58 19.74
N LEU A 212 -1.76 -18.20 19.14
CA LEU A 212 -0.36 -18.02 19.53
C LEU A 212 0.29 -16.82 18.83
N MET A 213 -0.06 -16.57 17.56
CA MET A 213 0.61 -15.57 16.72
C MET A 213 -0.20 -14.28 16.53
N VAL A 214 -1.50 -14.29 16.83
CA VAL A 214 -2.33 -13.08 16.82
C VAL A 214 -2.42 -12.51 18.24
N GLY A 215 -2.20 -11.20 18.38
CA GLY A 215 -2.25 -10.52 19.67
C GLY A 215 -2.45 -9.01 19.54
N TYR A 216 -2.21 -8.28 20.62
CA TYR A 216 -2.29 -6.83 20.61
C TYR A 216 -1.02 -6.17 20.08
N GLU A 217 -1.14 -4.89 19.73
CA GLU A 217 -0.03 -4.11 19.20
C GLU A 217 1.13 -4.04 20.21
N GLY A 218 2.36 -4.22 19.72
CA GLY A 218 3.57 -4.22 20.55
C GLY A 218 3.87 -5.54 21.27
N GLU A 219 2.99 -6.55 21.20
CA GLU A 219 3.32 -7.89 21.68
C GLU A 219 4.39 -8.55 20.81
N ARG A 220 5.49 -8.96 21.44
CA ARG A 220 6.62 -9.60 20.75
C ARG A 220 6.17 -10.90 20.09
N GLY A 221 6.60 -11.10 18.85
CA GLY A 221 6.39 -12.35 18.13
C GLY A 221 4.93 -12.60 17.76
N LYS A 222 4.09 -11.56 17.87
CA LYS A 222 2.71 -11.57 17.42
C LYS A 222 2.46 -10.46 16.42
N THR A 223 1.35 -10.61 15.70
CA THR A 223 0.82 -9.61 14.78
C THR A 223 -0.63 -9.33 15.13
N THR A 224 -1.12 -8.13 14.87
CA THR A 224 -2.55 -7.85 15.08
C THR A 224 -3.36 -8.47 13.95
N LEU A 225 -4.61 -8.82 14.23
CA LEU A 225 -5.50 -9.40 13.22
C LEU A 225 -5.65 -8.50 11.98
N PRO A 226 -5.83 -7.17 12.11
CA PRO A 226 -5.92 -6.26 10.95
C PRO A 226 -4.63 -6.27 10.10
N LYS A 227 -3.45 -6.26 10.73
CA LYS A 227 -2.16 -6.31 10.03
C LYS A 227 -2.01 -7.62 9.26
N PHE A 228 -2.42 -8.74 9.84
CA PHE A 228 -2.45 -10.03 9.15
C PHE A 228 -3.44 -10.06 7.98
N GLN A 229 -4.64 -9.50 8.14
CA GLN A 229 -5.64 -9.43 7.07
C GLN A 229 -5.10 -8.63 5.87
N VAL A 230 -4.47 -7.48 6.11
CA VAL A 230 -3.82 -6.68 5.06
C VAL A 230 -2.68 -7.46 4.40
N TYR A 231 -1.81 -8.10 5.19
CA TYR A 231 -0.72 -8.93 4.66
C TYR A 231 -1.24 -10.03 3.74
N SER A 232 -2.22 -10.81 4.22
CA SER A 232 -2.79 -11.94 3.48
C SER A 232 -3.51 -11.48 2.20
N HIS A 233 -4.21 -10.33 2.24
CA HIS A 233 -4.84 -9.72 1.06
C HIS A 233 -3.80 -9.34 -0.01
N LEU A 234 -2.76 -8.61 0.37
CA LEU A 234 -1.68 -8.19 -0.55
C LEU A 234 -0.93 -9.39 -1.14
N LYS A 235 -0.68 -10.41 -0.32
CA LYS A 235 -0.02 -11.65 -0.76
C LYS A 235 -0.88 -12.44 -1.75
N ARG A 236 -2.19 -12.52 -1.54
CA ARG A 236 -3.14 -13.16 -2.48
C ARG A 236 -3.24 -12.37 -3.80
N ALA A 237 -3.13 -11.05 -3.76
CA ALA A 237 -3.06 -10.20 -4.94
C ALA A 237 -1.71 -10.31 -5.72
N GLY A 238 -0.73 -11.05 -5.19
CA GLY A 238 0.53 -11.36 -5.88
C GLY A 238 1.64 -10.33 -5.67
N PHE A 239 1.49 -9.41 -4.71
CA PHE A 239 2.55 -8.46 -4.36
C PHE A 239 3.66 -9.12 -3.53
N HIS A 240 4.85 -8.53 -3.60
CA HIS A 240 5.91 -8.81 -2.62
C HIS A 240 5.72 -7.93 -1.40
N VAL A 241 5.71 -8.51 -0.20
CA VAL A 241 5.42 -7.77 1.05
C VAL A 241 6.49 -8.08 2.08
N ILE A 242 7.10 -7.04 2.66
CA ILE A 242 8.06 -7.13 3.76
C ILE A 242 7.62 -6.17 4.86
N ARG A 243 7.70 -6.61 6.12
CA ARG A 243 7.47 -5.75 7.30
C ARG A 243 8.54 -4.66 7.41
N ALA A 244 8.11 -3.43 7.60
CA ALA A 244 8.99 -2.28 7.80
C ALA A 244 9.63 -2.37 9.20
N PRO A 245 10.93 -2.04 9.34
CA PRO A 245 11.58 -2.02 10.64
C PRO A 245 11.00 -0.91 11.53
N THR A 246 10.76 -1.25 12.79
CA THR A 246 10.33 -0.31 13.82
C THR A 246 11.48 0.65 14.14
N VAL A 247 11.55 1.80 13.46
CA VAL A 247 12.47 2.88 13.85
C VAL A 247 11.97 3.50 15.15
N LEU A 248 12.71 3.33 16.24
CA LEU A 248 12.44 4.03 17.50
C LEU A 248 12.81 5.52 17.31
N PRO A 249 11.97 6.48 17.73
CA PRO A 249 12.32 7.89 17.70
C PRO A 249 13.52 8.13 18.61
N GLY A 250 14.68 8.42 18.01
CA GLY A 250 15.91 8.74 18.75
C GLY A 250 17.25 8.47 18.05
N GLN A 251 17.29 7.79 16.89
CA GLN A 251 18.58 7.41 16.27
C GLN A 251 19.03 8.20 15.06
N ASN A 252 18.21 9.11 14.52
CA ASN A 252 18.62 10.01 13.45
C ASN A 252 18.30 11.45 13.84
N GLU A 253 19.05 11.99 14.80
CA GLU A 253 19.37 13.41 14.79
C GLU A 253 20.39 13.60 13.66
N PRO A 254 20.04 14.11 12.46
CA PRO A 254 21.05 14.61 11.58
C PRO A 254 21.67 15.80 12.32
N SER A 255 22.85 15.61 12.90
CA SER A 255 23.69 16.71 13.35
C SER A 255 23.99 17.56 12.11
N SER A 256 23.12 18.53 11.80
CA SER A 256 23.38 19.51 10.76
C SER A 256 24.48 20.40 11.31
N SER A 257 25.72 19.98 11.14
CA SER A 257 26.85 20.90 11.21
C SER A 257 26.63 21.91 10.10
N GLN A 258 26.03 23.05 10.43
CA GLN A 258 25.94 24.15 9.48
C GLN A 258 27.36 24.49 9.06
N SER A 259 27.67 24.32 7.78
CA SER A 259 29.00 24.67 7.30
C SER A 259 29.16 26.19 7.40
N LEU A 260 30.36 26.68 7.72
CA LEU A 260 30.67 28.12 7.76
C LEU A 260 30.26 28.85 6.47
N TRP A 261 30.18 28.12 5.36
CA TRP A 261 29.66 28.60 4.07
C TRP A 261 28.15 28.82 4.07
N GLN A 262 27.35 27.95 4.70
CA GLN A 262 25.90 28.18 4.89
C GLN A 262 25.63 29.43 5.75
N TRP A 263 26.47 29.68 6.76
CA TRP A 263 26.44 30.92 7.54
C TRP A 263 26.82 32.14 6.68
N LEU A 264 27.89 32.08 5.89
CA LEU A 264 28.30 33.16 4.97
C LEU A 264 27.25 33.45 3.89
N PHE A 265 26.59 32.42 3.35
CA PHE A 265 25.51 32.59 2.36
C PHE A 265 24.16 32.98 3.00
N SER A 266 23.99 32.83 4.32
CA SER A 266 22.82 33.39 5.02
C SER A 266 22.78 34.92 4.97
N PHE A 267 23.95 35.57 4.90
CA PHE A 267 24.05 37.02 4.72
C PHE A 267 23.76 37.48 3.29
N VAL A 268 23.86 36.59 2.30
CA VAL A 268 23.65 36.91 0.88
C VAL A 268 22.24 36.52 0.40
N SER A 269 21.56 35.62 1.11
CA SER A 269 20.23 35.12 0.72
C SER A 269 19.05 36.01 1.15
N SER A 270 19.29 37.12 1.84
CA SER A 270 18.26 38.14 2.13
C SER A 270 18.20 39.28 1.09
N ALA A 271 18.78 39.08 -0.09
CA ALA A 271 18.53 39.95 -1.26
C ALA A 271 17.26 39.56 -2.04
N SER A 272 16.42 38.66 -1.49
CA SER A 272 15.00 38.66 -1.83
C SER A 272 14.41 39.91 -1.20
N ARG A 273 14.49 41.01 -1.94
CA ARG A 273 13.79 42.27 -1.71
C ARG A 273 12.34 41.91 -1.39
N HIS A 274 12.02 41.74 -0.11
CA HIS A 274 10.66 41.80 0.38
C HIS A 274 10.15 43.13 -0.15
N GLN A 275 9.32 43.09 -1.20
CA GLN A 275 8.45 44.20 -1.49
C GLN A 275 7.69 44.41 -0.20
N GLN A 276 8.06 45.46 0.53
CA GLN A 276 7.39 45.85 1.75
C GLN A 276 5.90 45.95 1.39
N GLU A 277 5.12 45.00 1.90
CA GLU A 277 3.68 45.04 1.76
C GLU A 277 3.24 46.36 2.40
N PRO A 278 2.55 47.23 1.67
CA PRO A 278 2.07 48.46 2.26
C PRO A 278 1.11 48.08 3.40
N PRO A 279 1.31 48.60 4.63
CA PRO A 279 0.48 48.24 5.78
C PRO A 279 -1.01 48.60 5.59
N TYR A 280 -1.31 49.45 4.61
CA TYR A 280 -2.65 49.82 4.17
C TYR A 280 -2.67 50.00 2.64
N GLY A 281 -3.66 49.41 1.96
CA GLY A 281 -3.85 49.58 0.52
C GLY A 281 -4.48 48.36 -0.16
N PRO A 282 -4.77 48.43 -1.47
CA PRO A 282 -5.19 47.27 -2.25
C PRO A 282 -4.06 46.24 -2.30
N ILE A 283 -4.40 44.96 -2.15
CA ILE A 283 -3.47 43.82 -2.13
C ILE A 283 -2.56 43.83 -3.37
N VAL A 284 -3.14 44.16 -4.53
CA VAL A 284 -2.37 44.40 -5.75
C VAL A 284 -2.20 45.90 -5.94
N SER A 285 -0.96 46.36 -6.03
CA SER A 285 -0.68 47.78 -6.24
C SER A 285 -1.20 48.23 -7.61
N PRO A 286 -1.98 49.33 -7.70
CA PRO A 286 -2.49 49.82 -8.97
C PRO A 286 -1.33 50.21 -9.88
N GLY A 287 -1.35 49.75 -11.12
CA GLY A 287 -0.22 49.95 -12.01
C GLY A 287 -0.29 49.12 -13.27
N LEU A 288 0.71 49.35 -14.13
CA LEU A 288 0.87 48.62 -15.37
C LEU A 288 1.81 47.43 -15.17
N TYR A 289 1.28 46.23 -15.31
CA TYR A 289 2.03 44.97 -15.23
C TYR A 289 2.29 44.43 -16.64
N ARG A 290 3.52 43.96 -16.88
CA ARG A 290 3.93 43.36 -18.17
C ARG A 290 3.90 41.83 -18.17
N ALA A 291 3.71 41.23 -16.99
CA ALA A 291 3.63 39.80 -16.77
C ALA A 291 2.64 39.56 -15.61
N TYR A 292 2.05 38.37 -15.55
CA TYR A 292 1.17 37.99 -14.46
C TYR A 292 1.96 37.67 -13.17
N ARG A 293 3.22 37.27 -13.29
CA ARG A 293 4.09 36.89 -12.15
C ARG A 293 4.11 37.89 -10.98
N PRO A 294 4.29 39.21 -11.17
CA PRO A 294 4.33 40.17 -10.07
C PRO A 294 2.96 40.38 -9.41
N VAL A 295 1.87 40.24 -10.18
CA VAL A 295 0.49 40.32 -9.65
C VAL A 295 0.21 39.12 -8.74
N TYR A 296 0.53 37.90 -9.18
CA TYR A 296 0.34 36.69 -8.38
C TYR A 296 1.27 36.62 -7.15
N HIS A 297 2.45 37.24 -7.19
CA HIS A 297 3.30 37.39 -6.01
C HIS A 297 2.65 38.29 -4.95
N GLN A 298 2.04 39.41 -5.35
CA GLN A 298 1.34 40.30 -4.43
C GLN A 298 0.05 39.66 -3.85
N LEU A 299 -0.61 38.80 -4.63
CA LEU A 299 -1.76 38.00 -4.14
C LEU A 299 -1.34 36.83 -3.22
N ALA A 300 -0.04 36.50 -3.11
CA ALA A 300 0.44 35.37 -2.33
C ALA A 300 0.58 35.71 -0.82
N ILE A 301 -0.53 36.12 -0.21
CA ILE A 301 -0.59 36.54 1.21
C ILE A 301 -0.33 35.37 2.16
N LEU A 302 -0.90 34.20 1.86
CA LEU A 302 -0.76 33.00 2.70
C LEU A 302 0.57 32.31 2.41
N LYS A 303 1.30 31.97 3.48
CA LYS A 303 2.47 31.08 3.39
C LYS A 303 2.02 29.75 2.79
N ARG A 304 2.59 29.41 1.64
CA ARG A 304 2.28 28.16 0.95
C ARG A 304 3.22 27.06 1.44
N HIS A 305 2.67 25.86 1.61
CA HIS A 305 3.48 24.69 1.92
C HIS A 305 4.49 24.43 0.80
N LYS A 306 5.73 24.18 1.20
CA LYS A 306 6.83 23.85 0.29
C LYS A 306 7.42 22.52 0.74
N PRO A 307 7.32 21.46 -0.08
CA PRO A 307 7.93 20.18 0.23
C PRO A 307 9.42 20.36 0.42
N SER A 308 9.91 19.87 1.56
CA SER A 308 11.32 19.91 1.91
C SER A 308 11.82 18.50 2.11
N ALA A 309 13.06 18.23 1.68
CA ALA A 309 13.71 16.96 1.96
C ALA A 309 13.90 16.73 3.47
N GLN A 310 14.05 17.80 4.24
CA GLN A 310 14.15 17.77 5.70
C GLN A 310 12.95 18.53 6.30
N PRO A 311 12.09 17.88 7.10
CA PRO A 311 11.05 18.57 7.87
C PRO A 311 11.67 19.67 8.74
N LYS A 312 10.96 20.78 8.89
CA LYS A 312 11.38 21.86 9.82
C LYS A 312 11.04 21.51 11.27
N GLU A 313 9.96 20.76 11.44
CA GLU A 313 9.43 20.25 12.70
C GLU A 313 9.27 18.75 12.52
N TYR A 314 9.68 17.95 13.51
CA TYR A 314 9.55 16.50 13.46
C TYR A 314 8.40 16.09 14.35
N HIS A 315 7.34 15.57 13.74
CA HIS A 315 6.21 15.02 14.49
C HIS A 315 6.49 13.54 14.81
N PRO A 316 6.29 13.10 16.08
CA PRO A 316 6.43 11.70 16.42
C PRO A 316 5.35 10.88 15.72
N VAL A 317 5.75 9.75 15.11
CA VAL A 317 4.81 8.83 14.46
C VAL A 317 4.22 7.91 15.52
N HIS A 318 2.89 7.86 15.57
CA HIS A 318 2.13 7.02 16.51
C HIS A 318 1.36 5.92 15.78
N GLU A 319 1.13 4.79 16.45
CA GLU A 319 0.16 3.80 15.98
C GLU A 319 -1.26 4.41 16.04
N PRO A 320 -2.16 4.08 15.09
CA PRO A 320 -2.01 3.11 14.01
C PRO A 320 -1.42 3.68 12.71
N PHE A 321 -1.25 5.00 12.63
CA PHE A 321 -0.79 5.72 11.43
C PHE A 321 0.73 5.68 11.28
N ARG A 322 1.27 4.45 11.29
CA ARG A 322 2.69 4.15 11.10
C ARG A 322 2.87 3.16 9.96
N ILE A 323 3.90 3.37 9.14
CA ILE A 323 4.26 2.45 8.08
C ILE A 323 4.65 1.09 8.69
N HIS A 324 3.87 0.07 8.34
CA HIS A 324 4.07 -1.29 8.82
C HIS A 324 4.53 -2.23 7.70
N PHE A 325 4.07 -2.02 6.45
CA PHE A 325 4.48 -2.84 5.32
C PHE A 325 5.15 -2.02 4.21
N HIS A 326 6.18 -2.60 3.62
CA HIS A 326 6.75 -2.22 2.34
C HIS A 326 6.31 -3.22 1.28
N VAL A 327 5.81 -2.71 0.15
CA VAL A 327 5.19 -3.52 -0.89
C VAL A 327 5.79 -3.21 -2.25
N TRP A 328 6.04 -4.26 -3.03
CA TRP A 328 6.55 -4.18 -4.39
C TRP A 328 5.64 -4.93 -5.35
N LYS A 329 5.49 -4.38 -6.56
CA LYS A 329 4.77 -5.01 -7.66
C LYS A 329 5.56 -6.20 -8.22
N PRO A 330 4.89 -7.28 -8.62
CA PRO A 330 5.56 -8.44 -9.20
C PRO A 330 6.11 -8.18 -10.62
N ALA A 331 5.55 -7.19 -11.33
CA ALA A 331 5.95 -6.81 -12.68
C ALA A 331 6.91 -5.61 -12.61
N GLY A 332 8.22 -5.88 -12.62
CA GLY A 332 9.23 -4.83 -12.52
C GLY A 332 10.66 -5.34 -12.44
N THR A 333 11.47 -4.68 -11.60
CA THR A 333 12.88 -5.00 -11.35
C THR A 333 13.03 -6.35 -10.64
N PRO A 334 14.16 -7.07 -10.83
CA PRO A 334 14.40 -8.32 -10.12
C PRO A 334 14.40 -8.08 -8.60
N PHE A 335 13.44 -8.68 -7.91
CA PHE A 335 13.28 -8.53 -6.47
C PHE A 335 14.28 -9.40 -5.70
N SER A 336 14.94 -8.82 -4.69
CA SER A 336 15.87 -9.53 -3.79
C SER A 336 15.60 -9.16 -2.34
N LYS A 337 15.37 -10.15 -1.47
CA LYS A 337 15.15 -9.91 -0.03
C LYS A 337 16.34 -9.27 0.69
N LYS A 338 17.57 -9.55 0.23
CA LYS A 338 18.80 -9.07 0.89
C LYS A 338 19.06 -7.59 0.64
N SER A 339 18.63 -7.11 -0.52
CA SER A 339 18.82 -5.74 -1.01
C SER A 339 17.62 -5.37 -1.88
N PRO A 340 16.44 -5.17 -1.27
CA PRO A 340 15.24 -4.85 -2.03
C PRO A 340 15.39 -3.47 -2.68
N PRO A 341 14.84 -3.27 -3.89
CA PRO A 341 14.73 -1.93 -4.47
C PRO A 341 13.82 -1.03 -3.60
N PRO A 342 13.74 0.28 -3.85
CA PRO A 342 12.77 1.14 -3.19
C PRO A 342 11.34 0.58 -3.33
N PRO A 343 10.53 0.59 -2.25
CA PRO A 343 9.16 0.06 -2.29
C PRO A 343 8.26 0.91 -3.19
N ASP A 344 7.38 0.25 -3.93
CA ASP A 344 6.35 0.89 -4.75
C ASP A 344 5.25 1.50 -3.86
N PHE A 345 4.89 0.80 -2.78
CA PHE A 345 3.91 1.27 -1.81
C PHE A 345 4.45 1.10 -0.38
N ARG A 346 4.17 2.10 0.45
CA ARG A 346 4.39 2.09 1.89
C ARG A 346 3.02 2.11 2.54
N ILE A 347 2.73 1.11 3.36
CA ILE A 347 1.39 0.87 3.89
C ILE A 347 1.39 0.98 5.40
N ALA A 348 0.58 1.89 5.93
CA ALA A 348 0.14 1.90 7.32
C ALA A 348 -1.17 1.13 7.46
N VAL A 349 -1.44 0.53 8.62
CA VAL A 349 -2.65 -0.28 8.85
C VAL A 349 -3.43 0.32 10.00
N ALA A 350 -4.68 0.70 9.73
CA ALA A 350 -5.59 1.28 10.71
C ALA A 350 -6.87 0.44 10.79
N ASP A 351 -7.24 0.04 12.00
CA ASP A 351 -8.51 -0.64 12.26
C ASP A 351 -9.59 0.38 12.60
N THR A 352 -10.72 0.34 11.91
CA THR A 352 -11.86 1.22 12.16
C THR A 352 -12.50 1.02 13.53
N ALA A 353 -12.29 -0.14 14.18
CA ALA A 353 -12.80 -0.38 15.53
C ALA A 353 -12.02 0.41 16.60
N ASP A 354 -10.71 0.55 16.41
CA ASP A 354 -9.79 1.16 17.39
C ASP A 354 -9.35 2.57 17.01
N SER A 355 -9.53 2.96 15.74
CA SER A 355 -9.03 4.24 15.21
C SER A 355 -10.10 5.07 14.53
N GLU A 356 -10.03 6.37 14.78
CA GLU A 356 -10.90 7.36 14.17
C GLU A 356 -10.27 7.92 12.89
N LEU A 357 -10.87 8.98 12.35
CA LEU A 357 -10.29 9.70 11.22
C LEU A 357 -8.93 10.30 11.63
N PRO A 358 -7.88 10.11 10.81
CA PRO A 358 -6.56 10.64 11.13
C PRO A 358 -6.58 12.17 11.20
N THR A 359 -5.93 12.71 12.22
CA THR A 359 -5.71 14.14 12.38
C THR A 359 -4.68 14.65 11.38
N LEU A 360 -4.63 15.98 11.18
CA LEU A 360 -3.64 16.59 10.30
C LEU A 360 -2.21 16.28 10.77
N GLU A 361 -1.93 16.39 12.07
CA GLU A 361 -0.62 16.14 12.66
C GLU A 361 -0.15 14.69 12.46
N GLU A 362 -1.05 13.71 12.58
CA GLU A 362 -0.74 12.29 12.34
C GLU A 362 -0.43 12.00 10.87
N ILE A 363 -1.18 12.61 9.94
CA ILE A 363 -0.90 12.47 8.50
C ILE A 363 0.41 13.16 8.14
N GLU A 364 0.67 14.35 8.70
CA GLU A 364 1.93 15.06 8.50
C GLU A 364 3.10 14.23 9.01
N ALA A 365 3.03 13.68 10.23
CA ALA A 365 4.03 12.77 10.78
C ALA A 365 4.25 11.53 9.89
N LEU A 366 3.15 10.91 9.41
CA LEU A 366 3.19 9.74 8.55
C LEU A 366 3.84 10.05 7.19
N LEU A 367 3.49 11.18 6.56
CA LEU A 367 4.11 11.61 5.32
C LEU A 367 5.58 11.96 5.55
N GLU A 368 5.93 12.68 6.62
CA GLU A 368 7.31 13.01 6.98
C GLU A 368 8.21 11.79 7.20
N SER A 369 7.63 10.68 7.66
CA SER A 369 8.35 9.40 7.80
C SER A 369 8.73 8.76 6.45
N THR A 370 8.22 9.25 5.32
CA THR A 370 8.56 8.75 3.98
C THR A 370 9.62 9.58 3.27
N PRO A 371 10.48 8.94 2.46
CA PRO A 371 11.42 9.67 1.62
C PRO A 371 10.67 10.50 0.56
N LEU A 372 11.30 11.60 0.15
CA LEU A 372 10.79 12.44 -0.94
C LEU A 372 10.77 11.64 -2.25
N ASP A 373 9.60 11.61 -2.89
CA ASP A 373 9.35 10.95 -4.16
C ASP A 373 9.04 12.02 -5.21
N LEU A 374 10.09 12.40 -5.96
CA LEU A 374 9.98 13.45 -6.97
C LEU A 374 9.10 12.98 -8.14
N PRO A 375 8.27 13.88 -8.71
CA PRO A 375 7.45 13.53 -9.86
C PRO A 375 8.32 13.08 -11.03
N ASN A 376 7.83 12.11 -11.79
CA ASN A 376 8.53 11.56 -12.94
C ASN A 376 8.95 12.70 -13.90
N PRO A 377 10.20 12.74 -14.40
CA PRO A 377 10.65 13.77 -15.35
C PRO A 377 9.79 13.84 -16.62
N ALA A 378 9.14 12.74 -17.02
CA ALA A 378 8.20 12.72 -18.14
C ALA A 378 6.91 13.55 -17.90
N TRP A 379 6.63 13.93 -16.64
CA TRP A 379 5.48 14.76 -16.28
C TRP A 379 5.83 16.24 -16.19
N GLN A 380 6.97 16.67 -16.74
CA GLN A 380 7.30 18.09 -16.85
C GLN A 380 6.37 18.78 -17.86
N GLY A 381 6.03 20.05 -17.59
CA GLY A 381 5.25 20.89 -18.49
C GLY A 381 3.82 21.24 -18.03
N PRO A 382 3.15 22.19 -18.71
CA PRO A 382 1.94 22.85 -18.23
C PRO A 382 0.67 21.97 -18.26
N GLY A 383 0.65 20.90 -19.06
CA GLY A 383 -0.52 20.01 -19.20
C GLY A 383 -0.55 18.81 -18.23
N LYS A 384 0.52 18.60 -17.45
CA LYS A 384 0.68 17.43 -16.57
C LYS A 384 0.54 17.75 -15.08
N LEU A 385 0.03 18.94 -14.77
CA LEU A 385 -0.21 19.44 -13.41
C LEU A 385 -0.97 18.45 -12.53
N TYR A 386 -2.17 18.03 -12.97
CA TYR A 386 -3.02 17.12 -12.19
C TYR A 386 -2.33 15.80 -11.87
N GLN A 387 -1.46 15.32 -12.77
CA GLN A 387 -0.70 14.09 -12.57
C GLN A 387 0.37 14.25 -11.48
N ARG A 388 1.08 15.39 -11.47
CA ARG A 388 2.05 15.71 -10.41
C ARG A 388 1.38 15.91 -9.05
N LEU A 389 0.27 16.65 -9.02
CA LEU A 389 -0.50 16.88 -7.78
C LEU A 389 -1.08 15.58 -7.21
N LYS A 390 -1.63 14.71 -8.06
CA LYS A 390 -2.14 13.39 -7.63
C LYS A 390 -1.02 12.46 -7.16
N HIS A 391 0.18 12.61 -7.71
CA HIS A 391 1.34 11.83 -7.27
C HIS A 391 1.78 12.25 -5.86
N GLY A 392 1.84 13.56 -5.62
CA GLY A 392 2.42 14.16 -4.43
C GLY A 392 3.95 14.10 -4.44
N HIS A 393 4.57 14.87 -3.54
CA HIS A 393 6.02 14.83 -3.29
C HIS A 393 6.40 13.75 -2.27
N ARG A 394 5.44 13.33 -1.45
CA ARG A 394 5.50 12.18 -0.56
C ARG A 394 4.17 11.47 -0.66
N ASN A 395 4.18 10.15 -0.53
CA ASN A 395 2.99 9.33 -0.70
C ASN A 395 3.00 8.15 0.26
N VAL A 396 1.84 7.89 0.84
CA VAL A 396 1.59 6.77 1.75
C VAL A 396 0.23 6.18 1.45
N LEU A 397 0.09 4.87 1.58
CA LEU A 397 -1.20 4.20 1.59
C LEU A 397 -1.56 3.86 3.03
N VAL A 398 -2.79 4.12 3.41
CA VAL A 398 -3.37 3.64 4.67
C VAL A 398 -4.37 2.56 4.30
N ALA A 399 -4.10 1.34 4.77
CA ALA A 399 -5.04 0.24 4.71
C ALA A 399 -6.00 0.36 5.89
N VAL A 400 -7.26 0.66 5.60
CA VAL A 400 -8.33 0.76 6.58
C VAL A 400 -9.08 -0.56 6.61
N VAL A 401 -9.08 -1.18 7.78
CA VAL A 401 -9.67 -2.49 8.03
C VAL A 401 -10.98 -2.30 8.80
N ASP A 402 -12.07 -2.83 8.27
CA ASP A 402 -13.38 -2.87 8.93
C ASP A 402 -13.89 -4.31 8.95
N ARG A 403 -13.77 -4.96 10.11
CA ARG A 403 -14.26 -6.33 10.37
C ARG A 403 -13.88 -7.34 9.27
N GLY A 404 -12.65 -7.24 8.74
CA GLY A 404 -12.13 -8.11 7.69
C GLY A 404 -12.21 -7.56 6.27
N LEU A 405 -12.89 -6.44 6.05
CA LEU A 405 -12.84 -5.71 4.79
C LEU A 405 -11.63 -4.78 4.77
N VAL A 406 -10.77 -4.93 3.78
CA VAL A 406 -9.55 -4.11 3.63
C VAL A 406 -9.75 -3.10 2.50
N ASN A 407 -9.76 -1.82 2.84
CA ASN A 407 -9.80 -0.70 1.89
C ASN A 407 -8.48 0.07 1.91
N PHE A 408 -8.03 0.58 0.76
CA PHE A 408 -6.79 1.35 0.67
C PHE A 408 -7.08 2.81 0.33
N MET A 409 -6.61 3.72 1.18
CA MET A 409 -6.64 5.17 0.94
C MET A 409 -5.24 5.69 0.69
N ARG A 410 -5.07 6.55 -0.32
CA ARG A 410 -3.78 7.17 -0.64
C ARG A 410 -3.73 8.59 -0.11
N PHE A 411 -2.75 8.88 0.72
CA PHE A 411 -2.38 10.22 1.13
C PHE A 411 -1.15 10.68 0.36
N GLY A 412 -1.16 11.93 -0.09
CA GLY A 412 -0.09 12.51 -0.87
C GLY A 412 0.17 13.96 -0.46
N GLU A 413 1.44 14.30 -0.28
CA GLU A 413 1.86 15.67 0.00
C GLU A 413 1.76 16.50 -1.29
N GLY A 414 0.67 17.25 -1.43
CA GLY A 414 0.41 18.12 -2.57
C GLY A 414 1.03 19.51 -2.42
N ALA A 415 1.88 19.91 -3.35
CA ALA A 415 2.51 21.24 -3.38
C ALA A 415 1.81 22.20 -4.35
N PHE A 416 0.53 22.51 -4.11
CA PHE A 416 -0.26 23.39 -4.98
C PHE A 416 0.41 24.76 -5.21
N GLY A 417 1.17 25.25 -4.23
CA GLY A 417 1.87 26.53 -4.31
C GLY A 417 3.07 26.56 -5.27
N GLU A 418 3.70 25.41 -5.52
CA GLU A 418 4.86 25.29 -6.42
C GLU A 418 4.43 25.21 -7.89
N GLU A 419 3.16 24.93 -8.13
CA GLU A 419 2.59 24.77 -9.47
C GLU A 419 2.15 26.12 -10.05
N GLN A 420 3.06 26.76 -10.81
CA GLN A 420 2.86 28.11 -11.34
C GLN A 420 1.95 28.13 -12.57
N LEU A 421 0.65 28.32 -12.34
CA LEU A 421 -0.36 28.43 -13.41
C LEU A 421 -0.20 29.66 -14.30
N PHE A 422 0.46 30.71 -13.82
CA PHE A 422 0.49 32.01 -14.52
C PHE A 422 1.51 32.08 -15.65
N GLU A 423 2.57 31.27 -15.62
CA GLU A 423 3.65 31.31 -16.62
C GLU A 423 3.18 30.95 -18.04
N ARG A 424 2.09 30.16 -18.16
CA ARG A 424 1.46 29.83 -19.45
C ARG A 424 0.80 31.02 -20.13
N PHE A 425 0.42 32.05 -19.36
CA PHE A 425 -0.18 33.27 -19.88
C PHE A 425 0.89 34.29 -20.30
N ASP A 426 2.10 34.18 -19.73
CA ASP A 426 3.23 35.05 -20.08
C ASP A 426 3.94 34.60 -21.37
N THR A 427 3.84 33.31 -21.75
CA THR A 427 4.51 32.71 -22.92
C THR A 427 3.73 32.79 -24.24
N ARG A 428 2.39 32.88 -24.20
CA ARG A 428 1.57 33.03 -25.40
C ARG A 428 1.57 34.46 -25.91
N GLY A 429 2.64 34.90 -26.55
CA GLY A 429 2.70 35.96 -27.60
C GLY A 429 1.91 37.28 -27.39
N ALA A 430 1.42 37.56 -26.20
CA ALA A 430 0.56 38.68 -25.91
C ALA A 430 1.44 39.77 -25.33
N THR A 431 1.84 40.69 -26.19
CA THR A 431 2.26 42.05 -25.83
C THR A 431 1.08 42.85 -25.25
N GLY A 432 0.30 42.22 -24.36
CA GLY A 432 -0.85 42.77 -23.67
C GLY A 432 -0.40 43.39 -22.35
N LYS A 433 -0.63 44.69 -22.22
CA LYS A 433 -0.45 45.46 -20.98
C LYS A 433 -1.56 45.07 -19.99
N ILE A 434 -1.21 44.55 -18.80
CA ILE A 434 -2.18 44.25 -17.74
C ILE A 434 -2.35 45.51 -16.89
N LEU A 435 -3.54 46.10 -16.93
CA LEU A 435 -3.85 47.32 -16.18
C LEU A 435 -4.64 46.94 -14.91
N VAL A 436 -4.05 47.15 -13.74
CA VAL A 436 -4.75 46.98 -12.46
C VAL A 436 -5.17 48.37 -11.98
N ASN A 437 -6.47 48.66 -12.06
CA ASN A 437 -7.03 49.92 -11.60
C ASN A 437 -7.29 49.90 -10.09
N LYS A 438 -7.14 51.07 -9.47
CA LYS A 438 -7.50 51.30 -8.06
C LYS A 438 -9.02 51.25 -7.94
N LEU A 439 -9.57 50.22 -7.30
CA LEU A 439 -10.96 50.29 -6.83
C LEU A 439 -11.00 51.26 -5.65
N VAL A 440 -11.36 52.51 -5.94
CA VAL A 440 -11.63 53.53 -4.94
C VAL A 440 -12.99 53.21 -4.34
N PHE A 441 -13.00 52.71 -3.10
CA PHE A 441 -14.22 52.71 -2.30
C PHE A 441 -14.48 54.17 -1.89
N GLU A 442 -15.45 54.79 -2.56
CA GLU A 442 -15.88 56.15 -2.27
C GLU A 442 -16.95 56.11 -1.17
N PRO A 443 -16.73 56.75 -0.01
CA PRO A 443 -17.61 56.60 1.15
C PRO A 443 -18.73 57.62 1.10
N ARG A 444 -19.63 57.60 0.10
CA ARG A 444 -20.90 58.33 0.19
C ARG A 444 -22.05 57.61 -0.51
N SER A 445 -23.08 57.35 0.31
CA SER A 445 -24.49 57.09 -0.02
C SER A 445 -24.88 55.72 -0.60
N LYS A 446 -25.31 54.85 0.33
CA LYS A 446 -26.43 53.87 0.24
C LYS A 446 -26.90 53.50 -1.17
N CYS A 447 -26.39 52.39 -1.70
CA CYS A 447 -27.19 51.30 -2.31
C CYS A 447 -26.27 50.08 -2.53
N TRP A 448 -26.73 48.92 -2.06
CA TRP A 448 -26.16 47.61 -2.37
C TRP A 448 -26.41 47.26 -3.86
N PHE A 449 -25.67 46.26 -4.38
CA PHE A 449 -25.59 45.74 -5.77
C PHE A 449 -24.46 46.39 -6.60
N LEU A 450 -23.64 45.68 -7.40
CA LEU A 450 -23.73 44.34 -7.98
C LEU A 450 -22.31 43.87 -8.39
N ILE A 451 -22.00 42.59 -8.12
CA ILE A 451 -20.89 41.83 -8.73
C ILE A 451 -21.25 41.62 -10.20
N SER A 452 -20.48 42.15 -11.18
CA SER A 452 -20.42 41.64 -12.57
C SER A 452 -19.54 42.50 -13.50
N THR A 453 -18.56 41.85 -14.14
CA THR A 453 -18.03 42.12 -15.50
C THR A 453 -17.20 43.38 -15.80
N LEU A 454 -15.93 43.19 -16.20
CA LEU A 454 -15.46 43.44 -17.57
C LEU A 454 -13.98 43.00 -17.74
N CYS A 455 -13.77 41.86 -18.40
CA CYS A 455 -12.54 41.55 -19.13
C CYS A 455 -12.94 41.41 -20.60
N GLN A 456 -12.90 42.52 -21.33
CA GLN A 456 -13.14 42.56 -22.77
C GLN A 456 -11.86 43.06 -23.44
N ALA A 457 -11.16 42.15 -24.10
CA ALA A 457 -9.95 42.44 -24.86
C ALA A 457 -10.32 43.22 -26.13
N THR A 458 -9.89 44.47 -26.24
CA THR A 458 -9.99 45.28 -27.45
C THR A 458 -8.82 44.97 -28.38
N LEU A 459 -9.06 44.14 -29.39
CA LEU A 459 -8.25 44.08 -30.61
C LEU A 459 -8.81 45.13 -31.60
N ARG A 460 -8.09 46.24 -31.77
CA ARG A 460 -8.23 47.14 -32.92
C ARG A 460 -6.86 47.31 -33.58
N GLY A 461 -6.65 46.63 -34.70
CA GLY A 461 -5.62 46.95 -35.70
C GLY A 461 -6.35 47.20 -37.01
N GLY A 462 -6.26 48.45 -37.51
CA GLY A 462 -7.01 48.94 -38.66
C GLY A 462 -6.50 48.45 -40.01
N ALA A 463 -7.41 48.41 -40.98
CA ALA A 463 -7.12 48.33 -42.39
C ALA A 463 -6.98 49.74 -42.97
N THR A 464 -5.89 49.95 -43.71
CA THR A 464 -5.87 50.59 -45.05
C THR A 464 -4.67 50.02 -45.79
#